data_AF-A0A960JD42-F1
#
_entry.id   AF-A0A960JD42-F1
#
_cell.length_a   1.000
_cell.length_b   1.000
_cell.length_c   1.000
_cell.angle_alpha   90.00
_cell.angle_beta   90.00
_cell.angle_gamma   90.00
#
_symmetry.space_group_name_H-M   'P 1'
#
loop_
_entity.id
_entity.type
_entity.pdbx_description
1 polymer ?
#
loop_
_entity_poly.entity_id
_entity_poly.type
_entity_poly.pdbx_seq_one_letter_code
_entity_poly.pdbx_strand_id
1 'polypeptide(L)'
;GVQLMKPMPDLADLLKRAKAAGIFGTKMRSVIKQASPSGIKAVVDQQFEVGRQIIAAGLVPIIEPEVDIHCPEKAKAEEMLRKEIRAQIDKLGDKQIIMLKLTLPEEDGFYTEFVEDPKVLRVVALSGGYSREEANDRLERNHGVVASFSRALSEGLKAQQSEADFDKMLGDSIASIYAASIT
;
A
#
# COMPACT_ATOMS: atom_id res chain seq x y z
N GLY A 1 4.65 -15.53 -11.72
CA GLY A 1 3.68 -15.62 -10.63
C GLY A 1 3.79 -14.44 -9.70
N VAL A 2 4.61 -14.56 -8.65
CA VAL A 2 4.77 -13.55 -7.58
C VAL A 2 6.25 -13.37 -7.21
N GLN A 3 6.56 -12.35 -6.40
CA GLN A 3 7.86 -12.07 -5.81
C GLN A 3 7.68 -11.86 -4.30
N LEU A 4 8.12 -12.84 -3.52
CA LEU A 4 8.14 -12.77 -2.05
C LEU A 4 9.24 -11.83 -1.57
N MET A 5 9.09 -11.34 -0.34
CA MET A 5 10.13 -10.59 0.36
C MET A 5 11.30 -11.51 0.68
N LYS A 6 12.52 -10.96 0.61
CA LYS A 6 13.72 -11.66 1.07
C LYS A 6 13.62 -11.90 2.59
N PRO A 7 14.24 -12.97 3.13
CA PRO A 7 14.37 -13.15 4.56
C PRO A 7 15.01 -11.92 5.23
N MET A 8 14.53 -11.58 6.43
CA MET A 8 14.99 -10.42 7.21
C MET A 8 15.38 -10.87 8.63
N PRO A 9 16.54 -11.53 8.80
CA PRO A 9 16.95 -12.06 10.11
C PRO A 9 17.07 -10.98 11.19
N ASP A 10 17.42 -9.75 10.81
CA ASP A 10 17.63 -8.63 11.73
C ASP A 10 16.36 -7.79 11.99
N LEU A 11 15.17 -8.28 11.59
CA LEU A 11 13.93 -7.52 11.72
C LEU A 11 13.66 -7.10 13.16
N ALA A 12 13.87 -7.99 14.13
CA ALA A 12 13.61 -7.68 15.55
C ALA A 12 14.43 -6.48 16.04
N ASP A 13 15.71 -6.40 15.68
CA ASP A 13 16.58 -5.30 16.10
C ASP A 13 16.28 -4.00 15.34
N LEU A 14 15.85 -4.09 14.08
CA LEU A 14 15.33 -2.95 13.34
C LEU A 14 14.06 -2.37 14.02
N LEU A 15 13.12 -3.22 14.42
CA LEU A 15 11.89 -2.77 15.09
C LEU A 15 12.15 -2.13 16.46
N LYS A 16 13.11 -2.66 17.24
CA LYS A 16 13.54 -2.02 18.49
C LYS A 16 14.10 -0.62 18.26
N ARG A 17 14.96 -0.45 17.24
CA ARG A 17 15.51 0.87 16.89
C ARG A 17 14.43 1.83 16.42
N ALA A 18 13.49 1.36 15.59
CA ALA A 18 12.36 2.17 15.12
C ALA A 18 11.52 2.68 16.30
N LYS A 19 11.18 1.78 17.24
CA LYS A 19 10.42 2.16 18.44
C LYS A 19 11.18 3.15 19.32
N ALA A 20 12.47 2.93 19.56
CA ALA A 20 13.30 3.84 20.34
C ALA A 20 13.41 5.25 19.70
N ALA A 21 13.32 5.33 18.37
CA ALA A 21 13.30 6.58 17.62
C ALA A 21 11.90 7.23 17.50
N GLY A 22 10.87 6.66 18.15
CA GLY A 22 9.50 7.21 18.10
C GLY A 22 8.79 6.99 16.76
N ILE A 23 9.25 6.06 15.94
CA ILE A 23 8.56 5.68 14.69
C ILE A 23 7.22 5.03 15.05
N PHE A 24 6.15 5.43 14.36
CA PHE A 24 4.80 4.91 14.58
C PHE A 24 4.55 3.56 13.91
N GLY A 25 5.07 3.38 12.69
CA GLY A 25 4.75 2.24 11.86
C GLY A 25 5.81 1.92 10.82
N THR A 26 5.61 0.83 10.12
CA THR A 26 6.54 0.32 9.11
C THR A 26 5.81 0.06 7.80
N LYS A 27 6.56 -0.22 6.74
CA LYS A 27 6.01 -0.64 5.46
C LYS A 27 6.88 -1.74 4.86
N MET A 28 6.26 -2.73 4.24
CA MET A 28 6.97 -3.83 3.58
C MET A 28 6.26 -4.26 2.29
N ARG A 29 7.04 -4.52 1.24
CA ARG A 29 6.51 -4.67 -0.12
C ARG A 29 6.85 -6.02 -0.73
N SER A 30 5.83 -6.66 -1.30
CA SER A 30 5.94 -7.82 -2.18
C SER A 30 5.22 -7.53 -3.51
N VAL A 31 5.40 -8.37 -4.54
CA VAL A 31 4.82 -8.12 -5.87
C VAL A 31 4.10 -9.34 -6.42
N ILE A 32 2.96 -9.13 -7.05
CA ILE A 32 2.13 -10.11 -7.74
C ILE A 32 2.13 -9.74 -9.23
N LYS A 33 2.62 -10.64 -10.09
CA LYS A 33 2.74 -10.43 -11.54
C LYS A 33 1.68 -11.17 -12.36
N GLN A 34 1.02 -12.16 -11.75
CA GLN A 34 0.05 -13.05 -12.40
C GLN A 34 -1.01 -13.52 -11.38
N ALA A 35 -2.21 -13.83 -11.86
CA ALA A 35 -3.29 -14.43 -11.07
C ALA A 35 -2.97 -15.89 -10.69
N SER A 36 -2.09 -16.05 -9.70
CA SER A 36 -1.62 -17.34 -9.20
C SER A 36 -2.17 -17.57 -7.78
N PRO A 37 -3.17 -18.46 -7.59
CA PRO A 37 -3.78 -18.66 -6.28
C PRO A 37 -2.77 -19.01 -5.18
N SER A 38 -1.88 -19.98 -5.42
CA SER A 38 -0.85 -20.38 -4.46
C SER A 38 0.20 -19.30 -4.23
N GLY A 39 0.58 -18.55 -5.27
CA GLY A 39 1.56 -17.47 -5.16
C GLY A 39 1.01 -16.27 -4.37
N ILE A 40 -0.22 -15.85 -4.66
CA ILE A 40 -0.89 -14.73 -3.96
C ILE A 40 -1.11 -15.10 -2.50
N LYS A 41 -1.56 -16.33 -2.23
CA LYS A 41 -1.64 -16.86 -0.87
C LYS A 41 -0.31 -16.77 -0.13
N ALA A 42 0.79 -17.22 -0.74
CA ALA A 42 2.12 -17.14 -0.13
C ALA A 42 2.57 -15.70 0.14
N VAL A 43 2.26 -14.76 -0.77
CA VAL A 43 2.52 -13.33 -0.58
C VAL A 43 1.78 -12.80 0.64
N VAL A 44 0.48 -13.07 0.74
CA VAL A 44 -0.37 -12.57 1.83
C VAL A 44 0.01 -13.21 3.16
N ASP A 45 0.26 -14.52 3.19
CA ASP A 45 0.69 -15.23 4.39
C ASP A 45 2.02 -14.65 4.92
N GLN A 46 3.01 -14.43 4.05
CA GLN A 46 4.29 -13.82 4.43
C GLN A 46 4.13 -12.39 4.94
N GLN A 47 3.33 -11.56 4.24
CA GLN A 47 3.06 -10.18 4.65
C GLN A 47 2.43 -10.14 6.06
N PHE A 48 1.41 -10.95 6.32
CA PHE A 48 0.78 -10.95 7.64
C PHE A 48 1.63 -11.61 8.73
N GLU A 49 2.50 -12.56 8.40
CA GLU A 49 3.49 -13.10 9.34
C GLU A 49 4.44 -12.01 9.83
N VAL A 50 5.02 -11.23 8.91
CA VAL A 50 5.88 -10.10 9.26
C VAL A 50 5.07 -9.00 9.96
N GLY A 51 3.84 -8.74 9.51
CA GLY A 51 2.91 -7.79 10.11
C GLY A 51 2.64 -8.09 11.59
N ARG A 52 2.45 -9.37 11.95
CA ARG A 52 2.29 -9.78 13.35
C ARG A 52 3.54 -9.52 14.20
N GLN A 53 4.74 -9.68 13.65
CA GLN A 53 5.98 -9.34 14.35
C GLN A 53 6.09 -7.83 14.61
N ILE A 54 5.67 -7.01 13.65
CA ILE A 54 5.63 -5.53 13.77
C ILE A 54 4.62 -5.11 14.84
N ILE A 55 3.41 -5.68 14.83
CA ILE A 55 2.37 -5.43 15.83
C ILE A 55 2.88 -5.82 17.23
N ALA A 56 3.55 -6.98 17.37
CA ALA A 56 4.14 -7.41 18.64
C ALA A 56 5.23 -6.45 19.17
N ALA A 57 5.93 -5.73 18.28
CA ALA A 57 6.84 -4.67 18.67
C ALA A 57 6.13 -3.37 19.11
N GLY A 58 4.81 -3.26 18.88
CA GLY A 58 3.99 -2.08 19.20
C GLY A 58 4.00 -1.02 18.10
N LEU A 59 4.18 -1.43 16.85
CA LEU A 59 4.20 -0.57 15.66
C LEU A 59 3.05 -0.97 14.73
N VAL A 60 2.58 -0.03 13.90
CA VAL A 60 1.53 -0.32 12.90
C VAL A 60 2.14 -0.75 11.56
N PRO A 61 1.86 -1.97 11.06
CA PRO A 61 2.36 -2.40 9.76
C PRO A 61 1.49 -1.89 8.60
N ILE A 62 2.14 -1.36 7.57
CA ILE A 62 1.55 -1.23 6.23
C ILE A 62 1.88 -2.50 5.43
N ILE A 63 0.85 -3.28 5.14
CA ILE A 63 0.89 -4.47 4.29
C ILE A 63 0.82 -4.03 2.82
N GLU A 64 1.87 -4.26 2.01
CA GLU A 64 1.93 -3.84 0.59
C GLU A 64 2.15 -5.01 -0.38
N PRO A 65 1.12 -5.85 -0.63
CA PRO A 65 1.11 -6.85 -1.68
C PRO A 65 0.69 -6.21 -3.01
N GLU A 66 1.64 -5.60 -3.72
CA GLU A 66 1.39 -4.90 -4.99
C GLU A 66 0.98 -5.88 -6.10
N VAL A 67 -0.18 -5.67 -6.72
CA VAL A 67 -0.49 -6.28 -8.03
C VAL A 67 0.07 -5.38 -9.11
N ASP A 68 0.89 -5.93 -10.00
CA ASP A 68 1.48 -5.18 -11.10
C ASP A 68 0.39 -4.68 -12.06
N ILE A 69 0.48 -3.41 -12.46
CA ILE A 69 -0.50 -2.77 -13.35
C ILE A 69 -0.55 -3.41 -14.75
N HIS A 70 0.46 -4.20 -15.12
CA HIS A 70 0.54 -4.98 -16.35
C HIS A 70 0.27 -6.48 -16.15
N CYS A 71 -0.26 -6.88 -14.99
CA CYS A 71 -0.72 -8.25 -14.76
C CYS A 71 -1.78 -8.63 -15.81
N PRO A 72 -1.59 -9.70 -16.63
CA PRO A 72 -2.51 -10.03 -17.72
C PRO A 72 -3.96 -10.28 -17.29
N GLU A 73 -4.13 -10.80 -16.08
CA GLU A 73 -5.43 -11.04 -15.43
C GLU A 73 -5.52 -10.22 -14.13
N LYS A 74 -5.26 -8.91 -14.18
CA LYS A 74 -5.18 -8.03 -13.00
C LYS A 74 -6.42 -8.12 -12.09
N ALA A 75 -7.63 -7.94 -12.63
CA ALA A 75 -8.87 -8.04 -11.86
C ALA A 75 -9.01 -9.38 -11.11
N LYS A 76 -8.68 -10.49 -11.77
CA LYS A 76 -8.70 -11.83 -11.16
C LYS A 76 -7.62 -12.00 -10.08
N ALA A 77 -6.44 -11.40 -10.27
CA ALA A 77 -5.41 -11.38 -9.23
C ALA A 77 -5.85 -10.54 -8.02
N GLU A 78 -6.55 -9.44 -8.24
CA GLU A 78 -7.13 -8.58 -7.20
C GLU A 78 -8.22 -9.31 -6.41
N GLU A 79 -9.12 -10.05 -7.05
CA GLU A 79 -10.12 -10.91 -6.39
C GLU A 79 -9.46 -11.94 -5.47
N MET A 80 -8.45 -12.65 -5.97
CA MET A 80 -7.69 -13.61 -5.16
C MET A 80 -6.99 -12.92 -3.99
N LEU A 81 -6.38 -11.76 -4.23
CA LEU A 81 -5.69 -10.99 -3.20
C LEU A 81 -6.65 -10.50 -2.11
N ARG A 82 -7.79 -9.91 -2.50
CA ARG A 82 -8.82 -9.43 -1.58
C ARG A 82 -9.30 -10.55 -0.66
N LYS A 83 -9.60 -11.72 -1.24
CA LYS A 83 -10.03 -12.91 -0.48
C LYS A 83 -8.99 -13.35 0.55
N GLU A 84 -7.71 -13.44 0.17
CA GLU A 84 -6.65 -13.85 1.09
C GLU A 84 -6.38 -12.78 2.18
N ILE A 85 -6.46 -11.49 1.84
CA ILE A 85 -6.33 -10.39 2.82
C ILE A 85 -7.45 -10.47 3.85
N ARG A 86 -8.72 -10.57 3.42
CA ARG A 86 -9.89 -10.73 4.30
C ARG A 86 -9.68 -11.89 5.28
N ALA A 87 -9.29 -13.05 4.77
CA ALA A 87 -9.05 -14.24 5.58
C ALA A 87 -7.93 -14.06 6.62
N GLN A 88 -6.96 -13.16 6.40
CA GLN A 88 -5.96 -12.81 7.40
C GLN A 88 -6.45 -11.74 8.39
N ILE A 89 -7.22 -10.74 7.94
CA ILE A 89 -7.82 -9.72 8.83
C ILE A 89 -8.78 -10.38 9.83
N ASP A 90 -9.53 -11.41 9.42
CA ASP A 90 -10.42 -12.17 10.32
C ASP A 90 -9.69 -12.88 11.46
N LYS A 91 -8.39 -13.12 11.30
CA LYS A 91 -7.53 -13.76 12.32
C LYS A 91 -6.85 -12.75 13.24
N LEU A 92 -6.94 -11.46 12.95
CA LEU A 92 -6.41 -10.42 13.84
C LEU A 92 -7.29 -10.30 15.08
N GLY A 93 -6.66 -10.22 16.25
CA GLY A 93 -7.36 -9.92 17.51
C GLY A 93 -7.84 -8.47 17.58
N ASP A 94 -8.79 -8.19 18.47
CA ASP A 94 -9.50 -6.89 18.53
C ASP A 94 -8.63 -5.64 18.72
N LYS A 95 -7.41 -5.81 19.25
CA LYS A 95 -6.44 -4.72 19.47
C LYS A 95 -5.37 -4.64 18.38
N GLN A 96 -5.40 -5.52 17.39
CA GLN A 96 -4.43 -5.57 16.32
C GLN A 96 -4.98 -4.78 15.13
N ILE A 97 -4.30 -3.69 14.82
CA ILE A 97 -4.64 -2.82 13.68
C ILE A 97 -3.53 -2.88 12.64
N ILE A 98 -3.92 -2.78 11.37
CA ILE A 98 -3.00 -2.72 10.23
C ILE A 98 -3.37 -1.55 9.32
N MET A 99 -2.49 -1.21 8.40
CA MET A 99 -2.80 -0.43 7.22
C MET A 99 -2.58 -1.29 5.97
N LEU A 100 -3.33 -1.04 4.91
CA LEU A 100 -3.15 -1.70 3.62
C LEU A 100 -2.60 -0.70 2.61
N LYS A 101 -1.59 -1.10 1.83
CA LYS A 101 -1.15 -0.35 0.66
C LYS A 101 -1.33 -1.20 -0.59
N LEU A 102 -2.30 -0.85 -1.41
CA LEU A 102 -2.73 -1.68 -2.54
C LEU A 102 -2.59 -0.92 -3.86
N THR A 103 -2.48 -1.66 -4.95
CA THR A 103 -2.60 -1.10 -6.29
C THR A 103 -4.02 -0.60 -6.49
N LEU A 104 -4.20 0.53 -7.19
CA LEU A 104 -5.51 1.01 -7.61
C LEU A 104 -6.23 -0.10 -8.43
N PRO A 105 -7.43 -0.52 -8.02
CA PRO A 105 -8.09 -1.69 -8.60
C PRO A 105 -8.58 -1.47 -10.03
N GLU A 106 -8.89 -2.55 -10.75
CA GLU A 106 -9.62 -2.45 -12.04
C GLU A 106 -11.11 -2.12 -11.84
N GLU A 107 -11.72 -2.61 -10.77
CA GLU A 107 -13.10 -2.28 -10.40
C GLU A 107 -13.12 -1.12 -9.40
N ASP A 108 -13.89 -0.07 -9.69
CA ASP A 108 -14.01 1.08 -8.79
C ASP A 108 -14.64 0.67 -7.45
N GLY A 109 -14.06 1.11 -6.33
CA GLY A 109 -14.58 0.79 -4.99
C GLY A 109 -14.35 -0.66 -4.56
N PHE A 110 -13.54 -1.44 -5.28
CA PHE A 110 -13.32 -2.87 -5.03
C PHE A 110 -12.81 -3.22 -3.61
N TYR A 111 -12.13 -2.28 -2.96
CA TYR A 111 -11.56 -2.43 -1.62
C TYR A 111 -12.36 -1.70 -0.53
N THR A 112 -13.59 -1.26 -0.80
CA THR A 112 -14.45 -0.57 0.20
C THR A 112 -14.61 -1.41 1.48
N GLU A 113 -14.70 -2.74 1.36
CA GLU A 113 -14.79 -3.64 2.53
C GLU A 113 -13.62 -3.48 3.51
N PHE A 114 -12.43 -3.07 3.05
CA PHE A 114 -11.28 -2.82 3.91
C PHE A 114 -11.22 -1.38 4.43
N VAL A 115 -11.82 -0.43 3.71
CA VAL A 115 -11.97 0.94 4.21
C VAL A 115 -12.91 0.97 5.42
N GLU A 116 -13.93 0.11 5.41
CA GLU A 116 -14.95 0.03 6.46
C GLU A 116 -14.57 -0.93 7.61
N ASP A 117 -13.50 -1.71 7.48
CA ASP A 117 -13.11 -2.68 8.52
C ASP A 117 -12.42 -2.01 9.71
N PRO A 118 -12.90 -2.22 10.96
CA PRO A 118 -12.35 -1.57 12.15
C PRO A 118 -10.90 -1.97 12.49
N LYS A 119 -10.40 -3.09 11.94
CA LYS A 119 -9.00 -3.54 12.10
C LYS A 119 -8.08 -2.94 11.05
N VAL A 120 -8.62 -2.26 10.04
CA VAL A 120 -7.86 -1.53 9.02
C VAL A 120 -7.91 -0.05 9.34
N LEU A 121 -6.80 0.48 9.85
CA LEU A 121 -6.68 1.89 10.22
C LEU A 121 -6.84 2.81 8.99
N ARG A 122 -6.27 2.39 7.85
CA ARG A 122 -6.38 3.10 6.58
C ARG A 122 -6.01 2.19 5.41
N VAL A 123 -6.68 2.39 4.29
CA VAL A 123 -6.25 1.90 2.97
C VAL A 123 -5.56 3.04 2.24
N VAL A 124 -4.36 2.78 1.75
CA VAL A 124 -3.59 3.73 0.95
C VAL A 124 -3.24 3.12 -0.41
N ALA A 125 -3.11 3.94 -1.44
CA ALA A 125 -2.84 3.48 -2.80
C ALA A 125 -1.40 3.75 -3.26
N LEU A 126 -0.77 2.78 -3.91
CA LEU A 126 0.43 3.02 -4.71
C LEU A 126 0.05 3.41 -6.15
N SER A 127 0.84 4.28 -6.79
CA SER A 127 0.59 4.65 -8.20
C SER A 127 1.01 3.55 -9.18
N GLY A 128 1.91 2.63 -8.78
CA GLY A 128 2.18 1.39 -9.51
C GLY A 128 2.85 1.53 -10.88
N GLY A 129 3.08 2.75 -11.36
CA GLY A 129 3.57 3.02 -12.72
C GLY A 129 2.64 3.90 -13.55
N TYR A 130 1.41 4.16 -13.08
CA TYR A 130 0.56 5.22 -13.63
C TYR A 130 1.22 6.59 -13.46
N SER A 131 0.94 7.51 -14.40
CA SER A 131 1.23 8.93 -14.23
C SER A 131 0.47 9.48 -13.03
N ARG A 132 0.89 10.64 -12.51
CA ARG A 132 0.15 11.30 -11.42
C ARG A 132 -1.32 11.55 -11.78
N GLU A 133 -1.59 11.97 -13.02
CA GLU A 133 -2.95 12.23 -13.53
C GLU A 133 -3.82 10.97 -13.50
N GLU A 134 -3.40 9.89 -14.19
CA GLU A 134 -4.16 8.62 -14.21
C GLU A 134 -4.33 8.01 -12.82
N ALA A 135 -3.31 8.13 -11.96
CA ALA A 135 -3.39 7.64 -10.59
C ALA A 135 -4.39 8.43 -9.74
N ASN A 136 -4.49 9.75 -9.93
CA ASN A 136 -5.49 10.59 -9.28
C ASN A 136 -6.90 10.26 -9.78
N ASP A 137 -7.11 10.16 -11.10
CA ASP A 137 -8.41 9.84 -11.70
C ASP A 137 -8.96 8.49 -11.23
N ARG A 138 -8.08 7.49 -11.06
CA ARG A 138 -8.45 6.20 -10.47
C ARG A 138 -8.71 6.30 -8.97
N LEU A 139 -7.90 7.07 -8.24
CA LEU A 139 -8.05 7.24 -6.80
C LEU A 139 -9.39 7.89 -6.44
N GLU A 140 -9.81 8.91 -7.21
CA GLU A 140 -11.09 9.61 -7.00
C GLU A 140 -12.31 8.69 -6.99
N ARG A 141 -12.22 7.59 -7.75
CA ARG A 141 -13.28 6.57 -7.88
C ARG A 141 -13.24 5.50 -6.78
N ASN A 142 -12.29 5.59 -5.85
CA ASN A 142 -12.09 4.65 -4.75
C ASN A 142 -12.25 5.37 -3.40
N HIS A 143 -13.49 5.74 -3.08
CA HIS A 143 -13.86 6.52 -1.89
C HIS A 143 -13.22 6.00 -0.59
N GLY A 144 -12.66 6.93 0.19
CA GLY A 144 -11.97 6.64 1.45
C GLY A 144 -10.56 6.03 1.34
N VAL A 145 -10.08 5.71 0.13
CA VAL A 145 -8.68 5.35 -0.13
C VAL A 145 -7.85 6.62 -0.32
N VAL A 146 -6.67 6.68 0.30
CA VAL A 146 -5.78 7.87 0.19
C VAL A 146 -4.48 7.55 -0.55
N ALA A 147 -3.86 8.52 -1.21
CA ALA A 147 -2.61 8.29 -1.92
C ALA A 147 -1.43 7.96 -0.98
N SER A 148 -0.57 7.04 -1.40
CA SER A 148 0.78 6.81 -0.87
C SER A 148 1.77 6.75 -2.03
N PHE A 149 1.84 7.85 -2.77
CA PHE A 149 2.65 7.98 -3.98
C PHE A 149 4.11 8.32 -3.64
N SER A 150 5.02 7.85 -4.50
CA SER A 150 6.45 8.20 -4.45
C SER A 150 6.84 8.94 -5.72
N ARG A 151 7.16 8.21 -6.79
CA ARG A 151 7.55 8.79 -8.08
C ARG A 151 6.47 9.71 -8.67
N ALA A 152 5.19 9.36 -8.54
CA ALA A 152 4.09 10.21 -9.03
C ALA A 152 3.99 11.55 -8.26
N LEU A 153 4.34 11.58 -6.97
CA LEU A 153 4.42 12.83 -6.20
C LEU A 153 5.55 13.73 -6.73
N SER A 154 6.71 13.14 -7.05
CA SER A 154 7.90 13.88 -7.50
C SER A 154 7.99 14.02 -9.02
N GLU A 155 6.99 13.56 -9.79
CA GLU A 155 7.03 13.58 -11.25
C GLU A 155 7.08 15.02 -11.76
N GLY A 156 8.09 15.32 -12.57
CA GLY A 156 8.38 16.65 -13.11
C GLY A 156 9.44 17.44 -12.34
N LEU A 157 9.67 17.12 -11.07
CA LEU A 157 10.67 17.80 -10.24
C LEU A 157 12.10 17.46 -10.69
N LYS A 158 12.97 18.48 -10.76
CA LYS A 158 14.37 18.35 -11.20
C LYS A 158 15.31 19.18 -10.33
N ALA A 159 16.54 18.69 -10.18
CA ALA A 159 17.56 19.36 -9.38
C ALA A 159 17.96 20.76 -9.92
N GLN A 160 17.74 21.04 -11.21
CA GLN A 160 18.11 22.31 -11.85
C GLN A 160 17.00 23.37 -11.84
N GLN A 161 15.84 23.09 -11.23
CA GLN A 161 14.77 24.09 -11.11
C GLN A 161 15.17 25.23 -10.19
N SER A 162 14.56 26.40 -10.38
CA SER A 162 14.56 27.41 -9.33
C SER A 162 13.78 26.89 -8.12
N GLU A 163 14.10 27.39 -6.92
CA GLU A 163 13.37 27.04 -5.69
C GLU A 163 11.87 27.35 -5.84
N ALA A 164 11.53 28.50 -6.42
CA ALA A 164 10.15 28.90 -6.65
C ALA A 164 9.39 27.95 -7.60
N ASP A 165 10.01 27.51 -8.69
CA ASP A 165 9.38 26.57 -9.63
C ASP A 165 9.23 25.17 -9.01
N PHE A 166 10.22 24.74 -8.22
CA PHE A 166 10.18 23.48 -7.49
C PHE A 166 9.04 23.48 -6.47
N ASP A 167 8.96 24.50 -5.62
CA ASP A 167 7.94 24.63 -4.58
C ASP A 167 6.55 24.73 -5.17
N LYS A 168 6.38 25.53 -6.24
CA LYS A 168 5.10 25.63 -6.93
C LYS A 168 4.67 24.28 -7.49
N MET A 169 5.55 23.56 -8.18
CA MET A 169 5.22 22.27 -8.79
C MET A 169 4.93 21.19 -7.75
N LEU A 170 5.69 21.16 -6.65
CA LEU A 170 5.42 20.26 -5.53
C LEU A 170 4.08 20.59 -4.88
N GLY A 171 3.77 21.87 -4.68
CA GLY A 171 2.48 22.35 -4.16
C GLY A 171 1.30 21.92 -5.05
N ASP A 172 1.41 22.12 -6.36
CA ASP A 172 0.39 21.70 -7.34
C ASP A 172 0.20 20.16 -7.34
N SER A 173 1.31 19.41 -7.20
CA SER A 173 1.28 17.94 -7.10
C SER A 173 0.60 17.47 -5.81
N ILE A 174 0.91 18.09 -4.67
CA ILE A 174 0.27 17.80 -3.39
C ILE A 174 -1.22 18.13 -3.44
N ALA A 175 -1.59 19.29 -3.97
CA ALA A 175 -2.97 19.75 -4.03
C ALA A 175 -3.86 18.81 -4.85
N SER A 176 -3.39 18.39 -6.03
CA SER A 176 -4.13 17.45 -6.89
C SER A 176 -4.25 16.06 -6.25
N ILE A 177 -3.17 15.52 -5.68
CA ILE A 177 -3.19 14.23 -4.98
C ILE A 177 -4.11 14.28 -3.74
N TYR A 178 -4.09 15.40 -3.02
CA TYR A 178 -4.96 15.62 -1.86
C TYR A 178 -6.42 15.64 -2.28
N ALA A 179 -6.78 16.41 -3.32
CA ALA A 179 -8.15 16.46 -3.84
C ALA A 179 -8.67 15.07 -4.22
N ALA A 180 -7.84 14.27 -4.88
CA ALA A 180 -8.17 12.89 -5.22
C ALA A 180 -8.28 11.95 -4.02
N SER A 181 -7.54 12.22 -2.93
CA SER A 181 -7.51 11.37 -1.72
C SER A 181 -8.66 11.64 -0.74
N ILE A 182 -9.42 12.73 -0.91
CA ILE A 182 -10.50 13.11 0.02
C ILE A 182 -11.90 12.82 -0.52
N THR A 183 -12.01 12.09 -1.63
CA THR A 183 -13.30 11.68 -2.20
C THR A 183 -13.95 10.55 -1.41
#